data_AF-A0A6L7IR67-F1
#
_entry.id   AF-A0A6L7IR67-F1
#
_cell.length_a   1.000
_cell.length_b   1.000
_cell.length_c   1.000
_cell.angle_alpha   90.00
_cell.angle_beta   90.00
_cell.angle_gamma   90.00
#
_symmetry.space_group_name_H-M   'P 1'
#
loop_
_entity.id
_entity.type
_entity.pdbx_description
1 polymer ?
#
loop_
_entity_poly.entity_id
_entity_poly.type
_entity_poly.pdbx_seq_one_letter_code
_entity_poly.pdbx_strand_id
1 'polypeptide(L)'
;MIAPMQVSVGKPVTFSGYAEDYGKQIVSVQFSLDNGANWTTYDVSDSTDELWVHWTFSYTPERPGFYRLLVRSVNDAGAASPLADVAEFTAA
;
A
#
# COMPACT_ATOMS: atom_id res chain seq x y z
N MET A 1 -20.38 10.04 -4.89
CA MET A 1 -19.77 10.12 -3.55
C MET A 1 -19.45 8.69 -3.14
N ILE A 2 -18.17 8.33 -3.03
CA ILE A 2 -17.78 7.03 -2.47
C ILE A 2 -17.82 7.20 -0.95
N ALA A 3 -18.58 6.34 -0.26
CA ALA A 3 -18.67 6.39 1.19
C ALA A 3 -17.28 6.11 1.79
N PRO A 4 -16.83 6.87 2.81
CA PRO A 4 -15.56 6.61 3.47
C PRO A 4 -15.59 5.21 4.08
N MET A 5 -14.51 4.46 3.91
CA MET A 5 -14.39 3.09 4.41
C MET A 5 -14.41 3.10 5.95
N GLN A 6 -15.38 2.42 6.56
CA GLN A 6 -15.45 2.24 8.01
C GLN A 6 -15.01 0.84 8.39
N VAL A 7 -14.14 0.74 9.39
CA VAL A 7 -13.59 -0.52 9.92
C VAL A 7 -13.72 -0.55 11.44
N SER A 8 -13.67 -1.74 12.03
CA SER A 8 -13.70 -1.88 13.49
C SER A 8 -12.29 -1.81 14.07
N VAL A 9 -12.12 -1.07 15.16
CA VAL A 9 -10.89 -1.11 15.96
C VAL A 9 -10.64 -2.54 16.46
N GLY A 10 -9.37 -2.98 16.42
CA GLY A 10 -8.96 -4.32 16.83
C GLY A 10 -9.33 -5.45 15.86
N LYS A 11 -9.94 -5.13 14.69
CA LYS A 11 -10.19 -6.10 13.62
C LYS A 11 -9.29 -5.83 12.41
N PRO A 12 -8.80 -6.89 11.74
CA PRO A 12 -8.01 -6.70 10.54
C PRO A 12 -8.88 -6.16 9.40
N VAL A 13 -8.32 -5.18 8.70
CA VAL A 13 -8.78 -4.71 7.38
C VAL A 13 -7.75 -5.13 6.34
N THR A 14 -8.23 -5.65 5.20
CA THR A 14 -7.37 -6.03 4.07
C THR A 14 -7.58 -5.07 2.92
N PHE A 15 -6.47 -4.51 2.44
CA PHE A 15 -6.37 -3.72 1.22
C PHE A 15 -5.82 -4.62 0.11
N SER A 16 -6.22 -4.34 -1.12
CA SER A 16 -5.66 -4.97 -2.29
C SER A 16 -5.51 -3.95 -3.41
N GLY A 17 -4.56 -4.21 -4.30
CA GLY A 17 -4.31 -3.36 -5.44
C GLY A 17 -3.32 -3.98 -6.40
N TYR A 18 -2.85 -3.17 -7.33
CA TYR A 18 -1.85 -3.54 -8.31
C TYR A 18 -0.82 -2.42 -8.49
N ALA A 19 0.34 -2.75 -9.02
CA ALA A 19 1.39 -1.80 -9.39
C ALA A 19 2.02 -2.21 -10.73
N GLU A 20 2.40 -1.20 -11.51
CA GLU A 20 3.04 -1.34 -12.82
C GLU A 20 4.06 -0.20 -12.99
N ASP A 21 5.19 -0.48 -13.64
CA ASP A 21 6.24 0.51 -13.96
C ASP A 21 6.74 0.34 -15.42
N TYR A 22 5.80 0.10 -16.35
CA TYR A 22 6.00 0.12 -17.82
C TYR A 22 7.35 -0.40 -18.33
N GLY A 23 7.63 -1.69 -18.14
CA GLY A 23 8.88 -2.32 -18.59
C GLY A 23 10.03 -2.21 -17.60
N LYS A 24 9.75 -1.79 -16.36
CA LYS A 24 10.67 -1.92 -15.23
C LYS A 24 10.10 -2.91 -14.23
N GLN A 25 10.96 -3.80 -13.76
CA GLN A 25 10.61 -4.77 -12.73
C GLN A 25 10.36 -4.03 -11.40
N ILE A 26 9.24 -4.35 -10.75
CA ILE A 26 8.96 -3.87 -9.39
C ILE A 26 9.52 -4.89 -8.39
N VAL A 27 10.44 -4.47 -7.54
CA VAL A 27 11.07 -5.37 -6.56
C VAL A 27 10.45 -5.25 -5.16
N SER A 28 9.73 -4.16 -4.87
CA SER A 28 8.95 -4.09 -3.64
C SER A 28 7.71 -3.21 -3.75
N VAL A 29 6.72 -3.50 -2.91
CA VAL A 29 5.59 -2.60 -2.62
C VAL A 29 5.71 -2.16 -1.16
N GLN A 30 5.60 -0.86 -0.93
CA GLN A 30 5.81 -0.24 0.37
C GLN A 30 4.54 0.46 0.87
N PHE A 31 4.28 0.32 2.16
CA PHE A 31 3.09 0.81 2.84
C PHE A 31 3.44 1.72 4.01
N SER A 32 2.75 2.85 4.15
CA SER A 32 2.96 3.78 5.29
C SER A 32 1.64 4.25 5.87
N LEU A 33 1.58 4.34 7.20
CA LEU A 33 0.42 4.85 7.96
C LEU A 33 0.77 6.13 8.75
N ASP A 34 1.99 6.64 8.62
CA ASP A 34 2.52 7.79 9.35
C ASP A 34 2.97 8.90 8.40
N ASN A 35 2.22 9.05 7.30
CA ASN A 35 2.48 10.04 6.27
C ASN A 35 3.87 9.93 5.60
N GLY A 36 4.35 8.70 5.42
CA GLY A 36 5.59 8.41 4.71
C GLY A 36 6.85 8.58 5.56
N ALA A 37 6.73 8.73 6.88
CA ALA A 37 7.88 8.77 7.78
C ALA A 37 8.53 7.38 7.91
N ASN A 38 7.73 6.32 7.98
CA ASN A 38 8.17 4.93 7.97
C ASN A 38 7.41 4.14 6.91
N TRP A 39 8.11 3.18 6.29
CA TRP A 39 7.58 2.34 5.21
C TRP A 39 7.79 0.87 5.52
N THR A 40 6.69 0.11 5.61
CA THR A 40 6.72 -1.35 5.66
C THR A 40 6.93 -1.87 4.23
N THR A 41 8.01 -2.62 4.01
CA THR A 41 8.38 -3.14 2.69
C THR A 41 7.90 -4.57 2.53
N TYR A 42 7.21 -4.84 1.42
CA TYR A 42 6.84 -6.17 1.00
C TYR A 42 7.64 -6.53 -0.25
N ASP A 43 8.39 -7.62 -0.16
CA ASP A 43 9.24 -8.10 -1.24
C ASP A 43 8.41 -8.74 -2.35
N VAL A 44 8.67 -8.31 -3.58
CA VAL A 44 8.07 -8.86 -4.80
C VAL A 44 9.15 -9.01 -5.88
N SER A 45 10.41 -9.23 -5.50
CA SER A 45 11.53 -9.40 -6.44
C SER A 45 11.38 -10.60 -7.38
N ASP A 46 10.48 -11.53 -7.07
CA ASP A 46 10.11 -12.65 -7.94
C ASP A 46 9.17 -12.23 -9.09
N SER A 47 8.76 -10.95 -9.15
CA SER A 47 7.95 -10.41 -10.24
C SER A 47 8.75 -10.24 -11.54
N THR A 48 8.06 -9.99 -12.65
CA THR A 48 8.68 -9.64 -13.93
C THR A 48 8.26 -8.23 -14.36
N ASP A 49 8.97 -7.67 -15.33
CA ASP A 49 8.65 -6.39 -15.97
C ASP A 49 7.45 -6.46 -16.94
N GLU A 50 7.00 -7.67 -17.27
CA GLU A 50 5.88 -7.94 -18.19
C GLU A 50 4.51 -8.00 -17.50
N LEU A 51 4.47 -8.25 -16.19
CA LEU A 51 3.24 -8.52 -15.44
C LEU A 51 3.01 -7.47 -14.35
N TRP A 52 1.74 -7.19 -14.08
CA TRP A 52 1.36 -6.33 -12.97
C TRP A 52 1.59 -7.04 -11.65
N VAL A 53 2.18 -6.32 -10.70
CA VAL A 53 2.30 -6.81 -9.32
C VAL A 53 0.98 -6.61 -8.61
N HIS A 54 0.24 -7.69 -8.38
CA HIS A 54 -0.92 -7.69 -7.49
C HIS A 54 -0.50 -7.88 -6.05
N TRP A 55 -1.03 -7.06 -5.14
CA TRP A 55 -0.66 -7.09 -3.73
C TRP A 55 -1.88 -7.09 -2.83
N THR A 56 -1.69 -7.62 -1.62
CA THR A 56 -2.63 -7.52 -0.51
C THR A 56 -1.89 -7.07 0.73
N PHE A 57 -2.52 -6.23 1.54
CA PHE A 57 -1.95 -5.71 2.77
C PHE A 57 -3.00 -5.71 3.87
N SER A 58 -2.69 -6.35 5.00
CA SER A 58 -3.58 -6.38 6.16
C SER A 58 -3.06 -5.47 7.27
N TYR A 59 -3.94 -4.65 7.82
CA TYR A 59 -3.67 -3.78 8.96
C TYR A 59 -4.77 -3.92 10.00
N THR A 60 -4.40 -3.89 11.28
CA THR A 60 -5.34 -3.91 12.41
C THR A 60 -5.25 -2.58 13.14
N PRO A 61 -6.22 -1.68 13.01
CA PRO A 61 -6.21 -0.40 13.70
C PRO A 61 -6.33 -0.61 15.22
N GLU A 62 -5.38 -0.09 15.98
CA GLU A 62 -5.37 -0.24 17.44
C GLU A 62 -6.20 0.82 18.17
N ARG A 63 -6.52 1.94 17.51
CA ARG A 63 -7.24 3.06 18.11
C ARG A 63 -8.33 3.58 17.17
N PRO A 64 -9.44 4.13 17.70
CA PRO A 64 -10.39 4.84 16.88
C PRO A 64 -9.74 6.06 16.23
N GLY A 65 -10.13 6.38 15.00
CA GLY A 65 -9.63 7.57 14.32
C GLY A 65 -9.64 7.45 12.81
N PHE A 66 -9.20 8.53 12.18
CA PHE A 66 -8.97 8.60 10.75
C PHE A 66 -7.55 8.13 10.42
N TYR A 67 -7.44 7.24 9.45
CA TYR A 67 -6.19 6.68 8.97
C TYR A 67 -6.02 6.95 7.48
N ARG A 68 -4.76 7.18 7.09
CA ARG A 68 -4.35 7.33 5.70
C ARG A 68 -3.22 6.35 5.40
N LEU A 69 -3.52 5.33 4.61
CA LEU A 69 -2.56 4.38 4.09
C LEU A 69 -1.97 4.95 2.79
N LEU A 70 -0.66 5.16 2.77
CA LEU A 70 0.10 5.45 1.57
C LEU A 70 0.66 4.16 1.00
N VAL A 71 0.60 4.00 -0.32
CA VAL A 71 1.15 2.84 -1.04
C VAL A 71 2.05 3.31 -2.17
N ARG A 72 3.25 2.72 -2.31
CA ARG A 72 4.16 2.98 -3.44
C ARG A 72 4.88 1.73 -3.88
N SER A 73 5.22 1.63 -5.16
CA SER A 73 6.15 0.62 -5.68
C SER A 73 7.58 1.13 -5.65
N VAL A 74 8.54 0.21 -5.66
CA VAL A 74 9.97 0.48 -5.90
C VAL A 74 10.47 -0.49 -6.95
N ASN A 75 11.10 0.04 -8.00
CA ASN A 75 11.67 -0.77 -9.06
C ASN A 75 13.09 -1.29 -8.75
N ASP A 76 13.59 -2.15 -9.62
CA ASP A 76 14.94 -2.74 -9.60
C ASP A 76 16.08 -1.72 -9.54
N ALA A 77 15.87 -0.50 -10.05
CA ALA A 77 16.79 0.63 -9.95
C ALA A 77 16.71 1.37 -8.59
N GLY A 78 15.86 0.93 -7.67
CA GLY A 78 15.63 1.56 -6.37
C GLY A 78 14.78 2.84 -6.44
N ALA A 79 14.17 3.14 -7.59
CA ALA A 79 13.30 4.30 -7.73
C ALA A 79 11.89 3.97 -7.26
N ALA A 80 11.38 4.79 -6.34
CA ALA A 80 10.01 4.70 -5.87
C ALA A 80 9.05 5.43 -6.84
N SER A 81 7.78 5.06 -6.83
CA SER A 81 6.75 5.84 -7.55
C SER A 81 6.79 7.32 -7.11
N PRO A 82 6.66 8.27 -8.05
CA PRO A 82 6.81 9.70 -7.74
C PRO A 82 5.70 10.23 -6.84
N LEU A 83 4.52 9.58 -6.89
CA LEU A 83 3.40 9.81 -6.00
C LEU A 83 2.98 8.48 -5.39
N ALA A 84 2.71 8.48 -4.09
CA ALA A 84 2.08 7.36 -3.42
C ALA A 84 0.57 7.42 -3.65
N ASP A 85 -0.05 6.27 -3.86
CA ASP A 85 -1.49 6.16 -3.83
C ASP A 85 -2.01 6.23 -2.39
N VAL A 86 -3.27 6.60 -2.23
CA VAL A 86 -3.87 6.93 -0.93
C VAL A 86 -5.17 6.16 -0.71
N ALA A 87 -5.19 5.35 0.34
CA ALA A 87 -6.41 4.74 0.86
C ALA A 87 -6.76 5.33 2.24
N GLU A 88 -7.93 5.95 2.34
CA GLU A 88 -8.41 6.58 3.57
C GLU A 88 -9.52 5.73 4.21
N PHE A 89 -9.45 5.55 5.53
CA PHE A 89 -10.44 4.80 6.27
C PHE A 89 -10.58 5.32 7.70
N THR A 90 -11.76 5.10 8.29
CA THR A 90 -12.04 5.46 9.69
C THR A 90 -12.22 4.19 10.50
N ALA A 91 -11.46 4.05 11.57
CA ALA A 91 -11.64 3.01 12.56
C ALA A 91 -12.55 3.50 13.70
N ALA A 92 -13.57 2.73 14.04
CA ALA A 92 -14.51 2.99 15.14
C ALA A 92 -14.69 1.78 16.04
#